data_AF-A0A7C1HD96-F1
#
_entry.id   AF-A0A7C1HD96-F1
#
_cell.length_a   1.000
_cell.length_b   1.000
_cell.length_c   1.000
_cell.angle_alpha   90.00
_cell.angle_beta   90.00
_cell.angle_gamma   90.00
#
_symmetry.space_group_name_H-M   'P 1'
#
loop_
_entity.id
_entity.type
_entity.pdbx_description
1 polymer ?
#
loop_
_entity_poly.entity_id
_entity_poly.type
_entity_poly.pdbx_seq_one_letter_code
_entity_poly.pdbx_strand_id
1 'polypeptide(L)'
;MSGLADIGVKIESGGFVADDALTGMADAVLREILQHLSALRDHGQTHVIDLASLPLTTADRRQLREALGEGEVRITIEASGPTDIHETAYAGVWWVEYQNLLGATAIEQVEITRVPAMLPSHDDDIAGAVSRLADAMEGKNPAD
;
A
#
# COMPACT_ATOMS: atom_id res chain seq x y z
N MET A 1 57.93 8.54 26.20
CA MET A 1 56.65 7.82 26.35
C MET A 1 55.59 8.84 26.73
N SER A 2 54.80 9.33 25.76
CA SER A 2 53.79 10.36 25.98
C SER A 2 52.42 9.68 25.96
N GLY A 3 51.75 9.65 27.11
CA GLY A 3 50.42 9.07 27.27
C GLY A 3 49.37 10.07 26.82
N LEU A 4 48.68 9.75 25.73
CA LEU A 4 47.40 10.35 25.36
C LEU A 4 46.29 9.50 26.00
N ALA A 5 45.79 9.93 27.15
CA ALA A 5 44.58 9.38 27.75
C ALA A 5 43.79 10.54 28.36
N ASP A 6 43.09 11.29 27.50
CA ASP A 6 41.96 12.11 27.93
C ASP A 6 41.10 12.52 26.73
N ILE A 7 40.26 11.60 26.27
CA ILE A 7 39.05 11.94 25.50
C ILE A 7 37.90 11.26 26.23
N GLY A 8 37.25 12.03 27.11
CA GLY A 8 35.99 11.63 27.71
C GLY A 8 34.91 11.56 26.64
N VAL A 9 34.61 10.36 26.14
CA VAL A 9 33.44 10.12 25.29
C VAL A 9 32.21 10.22 26.19
N LYS A 10 31.55 11.37 26.14
CA LYS A 10 30.23 11.56 26.72
C LYS A 10 29.21 10.85 25.82
N ILE A 11 28.80 9.65 26.21
CA ILE A 11 27.61 9.03 25.62
C ILE A 11 26.40 9.74 26.22
N GLU A 12 25.82 10.66 25.46
CA GLU A 12 24.48 11.13 25.74
C GLU A 12 23.52 9.99 25.43
N SER A 13 23.02 9.34 26.47
CA SER A 13 21.86 8.46 26.40
C SER A 13 20.61 9.31 26.13
N GLY A 14 20.54 9.88 24.93
CA GLY A 14 19.31 10.44 24.39
C GLY A 14 18.43 9.28 23.95
N GLY A 15 17.26 9.14 24.58
CA GLY A 15 16.26 8.18 24.13
C GLY A 15 15.97 8.37 22.64
N PHE A 16 15.83 7.26 21.92
CA PHE A 16 15.45 7.22 20.51
C PHE A 16 14.03 7.80 20.34
N VAL A 17 13.92 9.10 20.05
CA VAL A 17 12.66 9.79 19.71
C VAL A 17 12.67 10.31 18.26
N ALA A 18 13.67 9.94 17.46
CA ALA A 18 13.82 10.43 16.09
C ALA A 18 12.83 9.81 15.07
N ASP A 19 12.08 8.76 15.44
CA ASP A 19 11.25 7.96 14.51
C ASP A 19 9.76 8.39 14.44
N ASP A 20 9.34 9.37 15.25
CA ASP A 20 7.97 9.90 15.30
C ASP A 20 7.92 11.43 15.12
N ALA A 21 8.92 12.01 14.44
CA ALA A 21 8.91 13.43 14.08
C ALA A 21 8.44 13.62 12.63
N LEU A 22 7.60 14.62 12.38
CA LEU A 22 7.20 14.99 11.02
C LEU A 22 8.40 15.50 10.22
N THR A 23 8.62 14.92 9.04
CA THR A 23 9.75 15.29 8.17
C THR A 23 9.30 16.13 6.97
N GLY A 24 7.99 16.19 6.72
CA GLY A 24 7.41 16.81 5.52
C GLY A 24 7.33 15.86 4.32
N MET A 25 7.77 14.60 4.49
CA MET A 25 7.64 13.57 3.47
C MET A 25 6.17 13.22 3.19
N ALA A 26 5.30 13.25 4.20
CA ALA A 26 3.86 13.10 4.01
C ALA A 26 3.29 14.14 3.02
N ASP A 27 3.65 15.42 3.18
CA ASP A 27 3.22 16.48 2.27
C ASP A 27 3.79 16.32 0.86
N ALA A 28 5.00 15.77 0.73
CA ALA A 28 5.59 15.46 -0.57
C ALA A 28 4.79 14.37 -1.29
N VAL A 29 4.41 13.30 -0.58
CA VAL A 29 3.57 12.23 -1.11
C VAL A 29 2.17 12.76 -1.48
N LEU A 30 1.55 13.59 -0.65
CA LEU A 30 0.25 14.20 -0.97
C LEU A 30 0.30 15.05 -2.26
N ARG A 31 1.41 15.80 -2.48
CA ARG A 31 1.61 16.55 -3.73
C ARG A 31 1.80 15.62 -4.93
N GLU A 32 2.53 14.52 -4.77
CA GLU A 32 2.68 13.49 -5.81
C GLU A 32 1.30 12.90 -6.16
N ILE A 33 0.51 12.49 -5.17
CA ILE A 33 -0.85 11.99 -5.36
C ILE A 33 -1.71 12.99 -6.15
N LEU A 34 -1.70 14.28 -5.79
CA LEU A 34 -2.46 15.31 -6.49
C LEU A 34 -2.06 15.43 -7.98
N GLN A 35 -0.76 15.39 -8.26
CA GLN A 35 -0.24 15.43 -9.62
C GLN A 35 -0.72 14.22 -10.43
N HIS A 36 -0.58 13.01 -9.87
CA HIS A 36 -0.97 11.78 -10.57
C HIS A 36 -2.47 11.61 -10.68
N LEU A 37 -3.26 12.14 -9.74
CA LEU A 37 -4.72 12.13 -9.83
C LEU A 37 -5.20 13.04 -10.98
N SER A 38 -4.52 14.16 -11.20
CA SER A 38 -4.77 15.01 -12.37
C SER A 38 -4.43 14.29 -13.68
N ALA A 39 -3.31 13.56 -13.72
CA ALA A 39 -2.92 12.75 -14.88
C ALA A 39 -3.90 11.58 -15.14
N LEU A 40 -4.41 10.94 -14.09
CA LEU A 40 -5.46 9.92 -14.20
C LEU A 40 -6.73 10.49 -14.82
N ARG A 41 -7.15 11.69 -14.39
CA ARG A 41 -8.32 12.38 -14.93
C ARG A 41 -8.14 12.73 -16.40
N ASP A 42 -7.02 13.37 -16.73
CA ASP A 42 -6.82 14.01 -18.05
C ASP A 42 -6.33 13.02 -19.12
N HIS A 43 -5.62 11.97 -18.71
CA HIS A 43 -4.94 11.04 -19.63
C HIS A 43 -5.23 9.56 -19.35
N GLY A 44 -5.94 9.24 -18.27
CA GLY A 44 -6.15 7.85 -17.85
C GLY A 44 -4.89 7.16 -17.34
N GLN A 45 -3.82 7.91 -17.04
CA GLN A 45 -2.56 7.34 -16.58
C GLN A 45 -2.66 6.96 -15.10
N THR A 46 -2.42 5.68 -14.82
CA THR A 46 -2.36 5.15 -13.45
C THR A 46 -0.96 5.32 -12.86
N HIS A 47 -0.86 5.37 -11.54
CA HIS A 47 0.42 5.45 -10.83
C HIS A 47 0.37 4.67 -9.51
N VAL A 48 1.53 4.20 -9.04
CA VAL A 48 1.67 3.50 -7.77
C VAL A 48 2.83 4.10 -7.00
N ILE A 49 2.59 4.44 -5.74
CA ILE A 49 3.59 4.94 -4.81
C ILE A 49 3.86 3.86 -3.78
N ASP A 50 5.08 3.30 -3.78
CA ASP A 50 5.51 2.32 -2.78
C ASP A 50 5.96 3.03 -1.50
N LEU A 51 5.06 3.12 -0.51
CA LEU A 51 5.32 3.79 0.76
C LEU A 51 6.35 3.06 1.61
N ALA A 52 6.52 1.74 1.43
CA ALA A 52 7.53 0.97 2.15
C ALA A 52 8.96 1.33 1.70
N SER A 53 9.12 1.78 0.45
CA SER A 53 10.41 2.21 -0.11
C SER A 53 10.82 3.65 0.26
N LEU A 54 9.89 4.45 0.76
CA LEU A 54 10.12 5.85 1.10
C LEU A 54 10.62 6.00 2.55
N PRO A 55 11.48 7.00 2.84
CA PRO A 55 11.95 7.29 4.19
C PRO A 55 10.87 8.04 5.01
N LEU A 56 9.69 7.44 5.15
CA LEU A 56 8.58 7.95 5.95
C LEU A 56 8.73 7.53 7.40
N THR A 57 8.73 8.51 8.31
CA THR A 57 8.63 8.24 9.76
C THR A 57 7.23 7.73 10.12
N THR A 58 7.08 7.22 11.35
CA THR A 58 5.75 6.81 11.85
C THR A 58 4.77 7.99 11.88
N ALA A 59 5.26 9.20 12.21
CA ALA A 59 4.45 10.41 12.20
C ALA A 59 4.01 10.82 10.80
N ASP A 60 4.89 10.72 9.80
CA ASP A 60 4.54 11.02 8.40
C ASP A 60 3.49 10.03 7.88
N ARG A 61 3.64 8.72 8.17
CA ARG A 61 2.64 7.71 7.78
C ARG A 61 1.27 7.98 8.38
N ARG A 62 1.23 8.33 9.67
CA ARG A 62 -0.01 8.69 10.38
C ARG A 62 -0.65 9.94 9.78
N GLN A 63 0.14 10.99 9.55
CA GLN A 63 -0.34 12.21 8.90
C GLN A 63 -0.92 11.91 7.51
N LEU A 64 -0.24 11.06 6.73
CA LEU A 64 -0.70 10.69 5.39
C LEU A 64 -2.04 9.95 5.44
N ARG A 65 -2.20 8.97 6.34
CA ARG A 65 -3.48 8.27 6.54
C ARG A 65 -4.59 9.22 6.98
N GLU A 66 -4.32 10.08 7.96
CA GLU A 66 -5.31 11.06 8.44
C GLU A 66 -5.73 12.05 7.35
N ALA A 67 -4.77 12.52 6.53
CA ALA A 67 -5.04 13.46 5.45
C ALA A 67 -5.82 12.83 4.30
N LEU A 68 -5.55 11.57 3.97
CA LEU A 68 -6.25 10.82 2.93
C LEU A 68 -7.65 10.36 3.37
N GLY A 69 -7.82 10.02 4.65
CA GLY A 69 -9.08 9.56 5.21
C GLY A 69 -9.56 8.24 4.60
N GLU A 70 -10.78 7.85 4.97
CA GLU A 70 -11.45 6.66 4.44
C GLU A 70 -12.56 7.04 3.46
N GLY A 71 -12.65 6.29 2.37
CA GLY A 71 -13.69 6.39 1.35
C GLY A 71 -14.82 5.39 1.55
N GLU A 72 -15.52 5.09 0.47
CA GLU A 72 -16.72 4.25 0.49
C GLU A 72 -16.42 2.75 0.30
N VAL A 73 -15.30 2.43 -0.34
CA VAL A 73 -14.97 1.07 -0.77
C VAL A 73 -13.84 0.50 0.07
N ARG A 74 -14.05 -0.70 0.61
CA ARG A 74 -13.02 -1.55 1.23
C ARG A 74 -13.15 -2.97 0.68
N ILE A 75 -12.01 -3.58 0.38
CA ILE A 75 -11.89 -4.88 -0.27
C ILE A 75 -10.86 -5.69 0.50
N THR A 76 -11.21 -6.92 0.83
CA THR A 76 -10.29 -7.88 1.45
C THR A 76 -10.14 -9.07 0.52
N ILE A 77 -8.89 -9.43 0.23
CA ILE A 77 -8.54 -10.55 -0.64
C ILE A 77 -7.78 -11.58 0.19
N GLU A 78 -8.30 -12.80 0.20
CA GLU A 78 -7.69 -13.95 0.87
C GLU A 78 -6.98 -14.84 -0.16
N ALA A 79 -5.77 -14.45 -0.56
CA ALA A 79 -4.98 -15.18 -1.55
C ALA A 79 -3.49 -15.16 -1.21
N SER A 80 -2.94 -16.29 -0.74
CA SER A 80 -1.52 -16.43 -0.38
C SER A 80 -0.99 -15.38 0.61
N GLY A 81 -1.88 -14.84 1.44
CA GLY A 81 -1.67 -13.69 2.32
C GLY A 81 -2.89 -12.76 2.24
N PRO A 82 -3.36 -12.17 3.36
CA PRO A 82 -4.43 -11.19 3.29
C PRO A 82 -3.96 -9.94 2.55
N THR A 83 -4.77 -9.40 1.65
CA THR A 83 -4.58 -8.04 1.12
C THR A 83 -5.79 -7.20 1.49
N ASP A 84 -5.54 -6.06 2.15
CA ASP A 84 -6.57 -5.07 2.44
C ASP A 84 -6.39 -3.88 1.49
N ILE A 85 -7.47 -3.50 0.83
CA ILE A 85 -7.50 -2.38 -0.10
C ILE A 85 -8.65 -1.50 0.31
N HIS A 86 -8.42 -0.20 0.47
CA HIS A 86 -9.50 0.75 0.69
C HIS A 86 -9.33 1.98 -0.18
N GLU A 87 -10.45 2.49 -0.67
CA GLU A 87 -10.51 3.81 -1.26
C GLU A 87 -10.36 4.84 -0.14
N THR A 88 -9.61 5.90 -0.40
CA THR A 88 -9.49 7.03 0.52
C THR A 88 -10.69 7.97 0.37
N ALA A 89 -10.74 9.07 1.13
CA ALA A 89 -11.78 10.08 0.92
C ALA A 89 -11.69 10.78 -0.46
N TYR A 90 -10.62 10.51 -1.23
CA TYR A 90 -10.41 11.03 -2.57
C TYR A 90 -10.57 9.91 -3.60
N ALA A 91 -11.64 9.99 -4.40
CA ALA A 91 -11.97 8.98 -5.39
C ALA A 91 -10.81 8.74 -6.38
N GLY A 92 -10.51 7.48 -6.63
CA GLY A 92 -9.39 7.07 -7.48
C GLY A 92 -8.01 7.09 -6.80
N VAL A 93 -7.96 7.32 -5.48
CA VAL A 93 -6.78 7.12 -4.63
C VAL A 93 -7.07 5.98 -3.66
N TRP A 94 -6.28 4.93 -3.75
CA TRP A 94 -6.46 3.67 -3.04
C TRP A 94 -5.25 3.39 -2.16
N TRP A 95 -5.49 2.94 -0.95
CA TRP A 95 -4.45 2.45 -0.05
C TRP A 95 -4.47 0.93 -0.08
N VAL A 96 -3.32 0.32 -0.34
CA VAL A 96 -3.16 -1.13 -0.52
C VAL A 96 -2.14 -1.65 0.47
N GLU A 97 -2.56 -2.62 1.27
CA GLU A 97 -1.75 -3.29 2.27
C GLU A 97 -1.69 -4.79 1.99
N TYR A 98 -0.51 -5.28 1.64
CA TYR A 98 -0.26 -6.70 1.52
C TYR A 98 0.26 -7.21 2.85
N GLN A 99 -0.45 -8.16 3.45
CA GLN A 99 -0.05 -8.81 4.69
C GLN A 99 0.66 -10.13 4.38
N ASN A 100 1.68 -10.44 5.17
CA ASN A 100 2.29 -11.76 5.12
C ASN A 100 1.37 -12.82 5.76
N LEU A 101 1.76 -14.10 5.65
CA LEU A 101 1.01 -15.22 6.24
C LEU A 101 0.89 -15.17 7.77
N LEU A 102 1.64 -14.28 8.44
CA LEU A 102 1.59 -14.04 9.88
C LEU A 102 0.73 -12.81 10.25
N GLY A 103 0.09 -12.17 9.27
CA GLY A 103 -0.81 -11.02 9.47
C GLY A 103 -0.11 -9.67 9.67
N ALA A 104 1.20 -9.59 9.48
CA ALA A 104 1.91 -8.31 9.52
C ALA A 104 1.97 -7.68 8.11
N THR A 105 1.73 -6.37 8.01
CA THR A 105 1.86 -5.61 6.76
C THR A 105 3.28 -5.74 6.22
N ALA A 106 3.40 -6.40 5.08
CA ALA A 106 4.66 -6.64 4.40
C ALA A 106 4.97 -5.53 3.38
N ILE A 107 3.94 -5.04 2.70
CA ILE A 107 4.03 -3.99 1.68
C ILE A 107 2.85 -3.05 1.85
N GLU A 108 3.11 -1.75 1.73
CA GLU A 108 2.12 -0.69 1.84
C GLU A 108 2.29 0.29 0.68
N GLN A 109 1.22 0.53 -0.07
CA GLN A 109 1.27 1.33 -1.31
C GLN A 109 0.04 2.23 -1.43
N VAL A 110 0.19 3.31 -2.19
CA VAL A 110 -0.94 4.11 -2.67
C VAL A 110 -1.05 3.93 -4.18
N GLU A 111 -2.19 3.43 -4.65
CA GLU A 111 -2.51 3.34 -6.07
C GLU A 111 -3.41 4.51 -6.49
N ILE A 112 -3.02 5.20 -7.55
CA ILE A 112 -3.81 6.25 -8.20
C ILE A 112 -4.39 5.66 -9.49
N THR A 113 -5.61 5.17 -9.40
CA THR A 113 -6.29 4.41 -10.45
C THR A 113 -7.81 4.40 -10.25
N ARG A 114 -8.57 4.12 -11.29
CA ARG A 114 -10.04 3.95 -11.19
C ARG A 114 -10.41 2.66 -10.46
N VAL A 115 -9.64 1.61 -10.68
CA VAL A 115 -9.80 0.29 -10.07
C VAL A 115 -8.40 -0.25 -9.83
N PRO A 116 -8.05 -0.65 -8.58
CA PRO A 116 -6.78 -1.28 -8.26
C PRO A 116 -6.46 -2.44 -9.19
N ALA A 117 -5.19 -2.53 -9.63
CA ALA A 117 -4.81 -3.38 -10.76
C ALA A 117 -5.06 -4.88 -10.53
N MET A 118 -5.13 -5.31 -9.27
CA MET A 118 -5.36 -6.72 -8.90
C MET A 118 -6.84 -7.13 -8.86
N LEU A 119 -7.79 -6.19 -8.95
CA LEU A 119 -9.21 -6.50 -8.81
C LEU A 119 -9.88 -7.06 -10.07
N PRO A 120 -9.58 -6.58 -11.29
CA PRO A 120 -10.16 -7.15 -12.50
C PRO A 120 -9.77 -8.63 -12.62
N SER A 121 -10.77 -9.50 -12.84
CA SER A 121 -10.52 -10.91 -13.13
C SER A 121 -9.75 -11.05 -14.43
N HIS A 122 -8.75 -11.93 -14.44
CA HIS A 122 -7.96 -12.22 -15.65
C HIS A 122 -8.81 -12.97 -16.69
N ASP A 123 -8.51 -12.75 -17.97
CA ASP A 123 -9.21 -13.41 -19.08
C ASP A 123 -9.16 -14.95 -18.98
N ASP A 124 -8.04 -15.51 -18.53
CA ASP A 124 -7.87 -16.95 -18.36
C ASP A 124 -8.79 -17.51 -17.24
N ASP A 125 -8.95 -16.78 -16.14
CA ASP A 125 -9.85 -17.18 -15.05
C ASP A 125 -11.31 -17.15 -15.51
N ILE A 126 -11.67 -16.13 -16.30
CA ILE A 126 -13.00 -16.01 -16.90
C ILE A 126 -13.24 -17.15 -17.90
N ALA A 127 -12.28 -17.46 -18.77
CA ALA A 127 -12.38 -18.57 -19.71
C ALA A 127 -12.54 -19.91 -18.98
N GLY A 128 -11.77 -20.14 -17.91
CA GLY A 128 -11.92 -21.29 -17.04
C GLY A 128 -13.28 -21.35 -16.34
N ALA A 129 -13.82 -20.20 -15.91
CA ALA A 129 -15.15 -20.11 -15.33
C ALA A 129 -16.27 -20.47 -16.33
N VAL A 130 -16.13 -20.06 -17.60
CA VAL A 130 -17.08 -20.43 -18.67
C VAL A 130 -17.14 -21.94 -18.83
N SER A 131 -15.99 -22.63 -18.91
CA SER A 131 -15.96 -24.10 -19.02
C SER A 131 -16.57 -24.77 -17.79
N ARG A 132 -16.14 -24.38 -16.58
CA ARG A 132 -16.64 -24.96 -15.33
C ARG A 132 -18.15 -24.80 -15.18
N LEU A 133 -18.70 -23.66 -15.57
CA LEU A 133 -20.14 -23.42 -15.50
C LEU A 133 -20.90 -24.22 -16.54
N ALA A 134 -20.38 -24.35 -17.77
CA ALA A 134 -20.98 -25.19 -18.81
C ALA A 134 -21.03 -26.67 -18.41
N ASP A 135 -19.92 -27.21 -17.89
CA ASP A 135 -19.85 -28.59 -17.40
C ASP A 135 -20.85 -28.84 -16.24
N ALA A 136 -20.94 -27.89 -15.30
CA ALA A 136 -21.88 -27.96 -14.20
C ALA A 136 -23.35 -27.98 -14.67
N MET A 137 -23.69 -27.26 -15.74
CA MET A 137 -25.03 -27.28 -16.35
C MET A 137 -25.36 -28.61 -17.03
N GLU A 138 -24.34 -29.32 -17.53
CA GLU A 138 -24.47 -30.66 -18.12
C GLU A 138 -24.47 -31.79 -17.06
N GLY A 139 -24.33 -31.43 -15.78
CA GLY A 139 -24.27 -32.39 -14.67
C GLY A 139 -22.93 -33.11 -14.54
N LYS A 140 -21.89 -32.65 -15.24
CA LYS A 140 -20.51 -33.12 -15.03
C LYS A 140 -19.96 -32.42 -13.80
N ASN A 141 -19.65 -33.19 -12.77
CA ASN A 141 -19.04 -32.64 -11.56
C ASN A 141 -17.57 -32.31 -11.90
N PRO A 142 -17.02 -31.15 -11.51
CA PRO A 142 -15.61 -30.79 -11.77
C PRO A 142 -14.58 -31.65 -10.99
N ALA A 143 -14.95 -32.86 -10.57
CA ALA A 143 -14.15 -33.77 -9.75
C ALA A 143 -14.17 -35.24 -10.24
N ASP A 144 -14.64 -35.49 -11.48
CA ASP A 144 -14.50 -36.79 -12.18
C ASP A 144 -13.38 -36.72 -13.23
#